data_AF-A0AAW1NGL1-F1
#
_entry.id   AF-A0AAW1NGL1-F1
#
_cell.length_a   1.000
_cell.length_b   1.000
_cell.length_c   1.000
_cell.angle_alpha   90.00
_cell.angle_beta   90.00
_cell.angle_gamma   90.00
#
_symmetry.space_group_name_H-M   'P 1'
#
loop_
_entity.id
_entity.type
_entity.pdbx_description
1 polymer ?
#
loop_
_entity_poly.entity_id
_entity_poly.type
_entity_poly.pdbx_seq_one_letter_code
_entity_poly.pdbx_strand_id
1 'polypeptide(L)'
;MSEFDQEIDVPQYFLCPISLQIMKDPVTTTTGITYDRESIDQWLKEAVDPVCPVTKQPLPMGSDLTPNHTLRRLIQAWCVANARHGVERIPTPRAALTRAHISKILRGLTVPRLQSPALDQLLVIATSDGHFDDKKVMVESGVVKAVVLFIVKCYKEGKTTPLLEKALKVVTAVGTPASPEVKAVYAENYELVDSISWILNENKFSNSTRNYAVIFLKDVVKVASSNPIDRLNLEFFKGVVKILKSRGEQKDADLPGPMRAALRVLIELCPHGRNRYKIIESNVIFELIELELGLALAQTERRKVSELIFCLLAQLCSCAEGRARFLAHSGAIAIVSNRILRVSPVVDDRAVHILALISKCSATNEALQEMLKVGAVSKLCMVLQADCAKYLKDKAREILRMHSYVWNNSPCIQVNYLMTRYPLMQF
;
A
#
# COMPACT_ATOMS: atom_id res chain seq x y z
N MET A 1 -47.98 33.79 10.84
CA MET A 1 -47.82 33.24 12.19
C MET A 1 -47.04 31.94 12.05
N SER A 2 -45.90 31.88 12.71
CA SER A 2 -44.84 30.86 12.63
C SER A 2 -45.35 29.43 12.87
N GLU A 3 -45.05 28.53 11.94
CA GLU A 3 -45.03 27.09 12.23
C GLU A 3 -43.99 26.87 13.33
N PHE A 4 -44.47 26.45 14.51
CA PHE A 4 -43.60 26.06 15.61
C PHE A 4 -42.78 24.86 15.15
N ASP A 5 -41.45 24.99 15.13
CA ASP A 5 -40.54 23.85 15.22
C ASP A 5 -40.90 23.11 16.52
N GLN A 6 -41.77 22.11 16.43
CA GLN A 6 -42.00 21.18 17.52
C GLN A 6 -40.74 20.34 17.67
N GLU A 7 -39.89 20.75 18.60
CA GLU A 7 -38.76 19.97 19.07
C GLU A 7 -39.30 18.62 19.56
N ILE A 8 -39.03 17.56 18.80
CA ILE A 8 -39.50 16.22 19.15
C ILE A 8 -38.73 15.74 20.36
N ASP A 9 -39.45 15.54 21.45
CA ASP A 9 -38.89 14.91 22.64
C ASP A 9 -38.63 13.43 22.36
N VAL A 10 -37.35 13.05 22.37
CA VAL A 10 -36.91 11.67 22.18
C VAL A 10 -37.22 10.89 23.45
N PRO A 11 -38.00 9.80 23.38
CA PRO A 11 -38.29 9.02 24.57
C PRO A 11 -37.01 8.54 25.28
N GLN A 12 -36.88 8.82 26.58
CA GLN A 12 -35.65 8.57 27.34
C GLN A 12 -35.17 7.12 27.28
N TYR A 13 -36.09 6.15 27.16
CA TYR A 13 -35.77 4.72 27.02
C TYR A 13 -35.14 4.34 25.67
N PHE A 14 -35.06 5.27 24.71
CA PHE A 14 -34.29 5.13 23.47
C PHE A 14 -32.86 5.65 23.58
N LEU A 15 -32.55 6.42 24.62
CA LEU A 15 -31.23 7.03 24.81
C LEU A 15 -30.28 6.06 25.53
N CYS A 16 -29.05 5.99 25.04
CA CYS A 16 -27.98 5.24 25.69
C CYS A 16 -27.60 5.93 27.01
N PRO A 17 -27.56 5.24 28.16
CA PRO A 17 -27.18 5.87 29.43
C PRO A 17 -25.73 6.39 29.51
N ILE A 18 -24.86 5.99 28.57
CA ILE A 18 -23.47 6.46 28.49
C ILE A 18 -23.38 7.69 27.59
N SER A 19 -23.80 7.56 26.32
CA SER A 19 -23.64 8.62 25.32
C SER A 19 -24.76 9.65 25.32
N LEU A 20 -25.89 9.35 25.96
CA LEU A 20 -27.12 10.14 25.95
C LEU A 20 -27.69 10.39 24.55
N GLN A 21 -27.26 9.60 23.56
CA GLN A 21 -27.74 9.61 22.18
C GLN A 21 -28.70 8.44 21.93
N ILE A 22 -29.55 8.53 20.90
CA ILE A 22 -30.41 7.41 20.49
C ILE A 22 -29.55 6.18 20.19
N MET A 23 -29.90 5.06 20.82
CA MET A 23 -29.21 3.78 20.61
C MET A 23 -29.38 3.31 19.16
N LYS A 24 -28.26 3.09 18.48
CA LYS A 24 -28.21 2.52 17.12
C LYS A 24 -28.26 1.00 17.17
N ASP A 25 -27.49 0.43 18.09
CA ASP A 25 -27.42 -1.02 18.32
C ASP A 25 -27.66 -1.33 19.80
N PRO A 26 -28.93 -1.33 20.27
CA PRO A 26 -29.24 -1.56 21.68
C PRO A 26 -28.87 -2.98 22.10
N VAL A 27 -28.07 -3.08 23.17
CA VAL A 27 -27.60 -4.32 23.81
C VAL A 27 -27.82 -4.27 25.31
N THR A 28 -28.34 -5.35 25.88
CA THR A 28 -28.64 -5.50 27.30
C THR A 28 -27.53 -6.24 28.00
N THR A 29 -27.04 -5.66 29.10
CA THR A 29 -26.09 -6.27 30.02
C THR A 29 -26.76 -7.28 30.95
N THR A 30 -25.99 -8.12 31.64
CA THR A 30 -26.50 -9.06 32.66
C THR A 30 -27.24 -8.36 33.81
N THR A 31 -26.96 -7.08 34.04
CA THR A 31 -27.65 -6.24 35.04
C THR A 31 -29.00 -5.71 34.54
N GLY A 32 -29.42 -6.08 33.33
CA GLY A 32 -30.71 -5.69 32.74
C GLY A 32 -30.73 -4.30 32.11
N ILE A 33 -29.63 -3.54 32.14
CA ILE A 33 -29.56 -2.20 31.54
C ILE A 33 -29.15 -2.32 30.07
N THR A 34 -29.85 -1.57 29.21
CA THR A 34 -29.57 -1.52 27.77
C THR A 34 -28.72 -0.29 27.43
N TYR A 35 -27.70 -0.50 26.62
CA TYR A 35 -26.77 0.52 26.12
C TYR A 35 -26.67 0.45 24.61
N ASP A 36 -26.13 1.48 23.98
CA ASP A 36 -25.62 1.36 22.62
C ASP A 36 -24.33 0.52 22.62
N ARG A 37 -24.22 -0.43 21.67
CA ARG A 37 -23.10 -1.38 21.60
C ARG A 37 -21.74 -0.68 21.59
N GLU A 38 -21.57 0.34 20.75
CA GLU A 38 -20.27 1.03 20.61
C GLU A 38 -19.86 1.67 21.93
N SER A 39 -20.81 2.29 22.63
CA SER A 39 -20.58 2.96 23.91
C SER A 39 -20.18 1.98 25.02
N ILE A 40 -20.89 0.84 25.14
CA ILE A 40 -20.58 -0.14 26.18
C ILE A 40 -19.31 -0.95 25.86
N ASP A 41 -19.05 -1.26 24.58
CA ASP A 41 -17.81 -1.94 24.17
C ASP A 41 -16.59 -1.07 24.43
N GLN A 42 -16.68 0.24 24.19
CA GLN A 42 -15.60 1.18 24.53
C GLN A 42 -15.40 1.25 26.05
N TRP A 43 -16.48 1.38 26.83
CA TRP A 43 -16.41 1.38 28.29
C TRP A 43 -15.72 0.13 28.85
N LEU A 44 -16.08 -1.06 28.32
CA LEU A 44 -15.50 -2.33 28.76
C LEU A 44 -14.03 -2.50 28.34
N LYS A 45 -13.60 -1.89 27.22
CA LYS A 45 -12.20 -1.93 26.76
C LYS A 45 -11.27 -1.06 27.62
N GLU A 46 -11.77 0.05 28.14
CA GLU A 46 -10.99 1.01 28.93
C GLU A 46 -10.95 0.66 30.43
N ALA A 47 -11.86 -0.19 30.90
CA ALA A 47 -11.97 -0.55 32.31
C ALA A 47 -10.96 -1.61 32.75
N VAL A 48 -10.30 -1.39 33.90
CA VAL A 48 -9.46 -2.39 34.57
C VAL A 48 -10.32 -3.50 35.19
N ASP A 49 -11.44 -3.11 35.81
CA ASP A 49 -12.48 -4.00 36.33
C ASP A 49 -13.82 -3.65 35.67
N PRO A 50 -14.36 -4.50 34.78
CA PRO A 50 -15.59 -4.20 34.05
C PRO A 50 -16.80 -4.17 34.99
N VAL A 51 -17.39 -2.98 35.16
CA VAL A 51 -18.62 -2.76 35.93
C VAL A 51 -19.68 -2.09 35.08
N CYS A 52 -20.95 -2.33 35.40
CA CYS A 52 -22.07 -1.66 34.78
C CYS A 52 -22.04 -0.16 35.11
N PRO A 53 -22.07 0.76 34.11
CA PRO A 53 -22.02 2.19 34.34
C PRO A 53 -23.11 2.72 35.27
N VAL A 54 -24.30 2.09 35.22
CA VAL A 54 -25.49 2.53 35.95
C VAL A 54 -25.60 1.81 37.30
N THR A 55 -25.60 0.47 37.31
CA THR A 55 -25.85 -0.30 38.54
C THR A 55 -24.59 -0.52 39.38
N LYS A 56 -23.41 -0.21 38.84
CA LYS A 56 -22.09 -0.45 39.45
C LYS A 56 -21.81 -1.92 39.80
N GLN A 57 -22.61 -2.86 39.29
CA GLN A 57 -22.40 -4.29 39.48
C GLN A 57 -21.32 -4.82 38.52
N PRO A 58 -20.57 -5.87 38.89
CA PRO A 58 -19.58 -6.49 38.02
C PRO A 58 -20.21 -7.02 36.73
N LEU A 59 -19.58 -6.75 35.60
CA LEU A 59 -19.94 -7.32 34.31
C LEU A 59 -18.93 -8.42 33.93
N PRO A 60 -19.38 -9.61 33.51
CA PRO A 60 -18.48 -10.68 33.07
C PRO A 60 -17.67 -10.26 31.85
N MET A 61 -16.37 -10.60 31.84
CA MET A 61 -15.48 -10.31 30.70
C MET A 61 -15.89 -11.16 29.48
N GLY A 62 -16.34 -10.50 28.41
CA GLY A 62 -16.12 -11.01 27.05
C GLY A 62 -17.26 -11.66 26.25
N SER A 63 -18.55 -11.54 26.59
CA SER A 63 -19.63 -11.93 25.65
C SER A 63 -21.07 -11.58 26.02
N ASP A 64 -21.36 -11.16 27.24
CA ASP A 64 -22.73 -11.28 27.77
C ASP A 64 -23.68 -10.13 27.41
N LEU A 65 -23.32 -9.37 26.37
CA LEU A 65 -24.17 -8.33 25.80
C LEU A 65 -25.24 -8.99 24.90
N THR A 66 -26.44 -9.10 25.44
CA THR A 66 -27.59 -9.69 24.74
C THR A 66 -28.23 -8.63 23.83
N PRO A 67 -28.30 -8.82 22.50
CA PRO A 67 -28.96 -7.84 21.62
C PRO A 67 -30.43 -7.62 21.97
N ASN A 68 -30.85 -6.36 22.16
CA ASN A 68 -32.25 -6.02 22.43
C ASN A 68 -33.00 -5.71 21.14
N HIS A 69 -33.43 -6.76 20.44
CA HIS A 69 -34.12 -6.63 19.15
C HIS A 69 -35.47 -5.92 19.25
N THR A 70 -36.17 -6.06 20.37
CA THR A 70 -37.47 -5.40 20.61
C THR A 70 -37.28 -3.90 20.68
N LEU A 71 -36.35 -3.42 21.52
CA LEU A 71 -36.08 -1.99 21.65
C LEU A 71 -35.58 -1.39 20.33
N ARG A 72 -34.74 -2.14 19.60
CA ARG A 72 -34.29 -1.73 18.26
C ARG A 72 -35.44 -1.50 17.29
N ARG A 73 -36.40 -2.44 17.24
CA ARG A 73 -37.59 -2.30 16.38
C ARG A 73 -38.43 -1.10 16.77
N LEU A 74 -38.58 -0.84 18.06
CA LEU A 74 -39.32 0.32 18.58
C LEU A 74 -38.63 1.64 18.20
N ILE A 75 -37.31 1.75 18.39
CA ILE A 75 -36.51 2.91 17.98
C ILE A 75 -36.67 3.15 16.47
N GLN A 76 -36.53 2.10 15.64
CA GLN A 76 -36.68 2.22 14.20
C GLN A 76 -38.08 2.66 13.77
N ALA A 77 -39.13 2.09 14.36
CA ALA A 77 -40.50 2.48 14.09
C ALA A 77 -40.75 3.94 14.48
N TRP A 78 -40.18 4.38 15.60
CA TRP A 78 -40.24 5.77 16.06
C TRP A 78 -39.49 6.71 15.10
N CYS A 79 -38.30 6.36 14.62
CA CYS A 79 -37.58 7.16 13.62
C CYS A 79 -38.40 7.30 12.32
N VAL A 80 -39.03 6.22 11.86
CA VAL A 80 -39.87 6.25 10.65
C VAL A 80 -41.10 7.14 10.85
N ALA A 81 -41.77 7.05 12.00
CA ALA A 81 -42.93 7.87 12.32
C ALA A 81 -42.60 9.37 12.42
N ASN A 82 -41.35 9.69 12.77
CA ASN A 82 -40.88 11.07 12.98
C ASN A 82 -39.98 11.58 11.84
N ALA A 83 -39.87 10.86 10.72
CA ALA A 83 -39.03 11.24 9.59
C ALA A 83 -39.38 12.62 9.00
N ARG A 84 -40.67 12.99 9.03
CA ARG A 84 -41.16 14.31 8.57
C ARG A 84 -40.69 15.49 9.42
N HIS A 85 -40.13 15.23 10.60
CA HIS A 85 -39.63 16.24 11.53
C HIS A 85 -38.10 16.21 11.63
N GLY A 86 -37.42 15.71 10.60
CA GLY A 86 -35.96 15.69 10.53
C GLY A 86 -35.28 14.51 11.25
N VAL A 87 -36.03 13.56 11.82
CA VAL A 87 -35.44 12.36 12.44
C VAL A 87 -34.99 11.38 11.37
N GLU A 88 -33.68 11.21 11.22
CA GLU A 88 -33.11 10.23 10.28
C GLU A 88 -33.36 8.79 10.75
N ARG A 89 -33.62 7.91 9.78
CA ARG A 89 -33.78 6.48 10.05
C ARG A 89 -32.42 5.87 10.41
N ILE A 90 -32.32 5.35 11.63
CA ILE A 90 -31.18 4.56 12.05
C ILE A 90 -31.16 3.23 11.26
N PRO A 91 -30.10 2.97 10.47
CA PRO A 91 -30.00 1.72 9.72
C PRO A 91 -29.87 0.53 10.67
N THR A 92 -30.44 -0.61 10.28
CA THR A 92 -30.35 -1.84 11.07
C THR A 92 -28.88 -2.27 11.17
N PRO A 93 -28.33 -2.44 12.39
CA PRO A 93 -27.02 -3.06 12.56
C PRO A 93 -27.03 -4.43 11.88
N ARG A 94 -26.09 -4.62 10.95
CA ARG A 94 -25.97 -5.86 10.18
C ARG A 94 -25.78 -7.02 11.16
N ALA A 95 -26.42 -8.16 10.92
CA ALA A 95 -26.24 -9.34 11.76
C ALA A 95 -24.73 -9.66 11.86
N ALA A 96 -24.25 -9.90 13.08
CA ALA A 96 -22.83 -10.14 13.34
C ALA A 96 -22.32 -11.26 12.41
N LEU A 97 -21.20 -11.00 11.75
CA LEU A 97 -20.61 -11.96 10.83
C LEU A 97 -20.13 -13.19 11.62
N THR A 98 -20.64 -14.37 11.28
CA THR A 98 -20.25 -15.62 11.95
C THR A 98 -19.34 -16.47 11.08
N ARG A 99 -18.44 -17.24 11.72
CA ARG A 99 -17.58 -18.23 11.06
C ARG A 99 -18.40 -19.26 10.27
N ALA A 100 -19.57 -19.65 10.78
CA ALA A 100 -20.48 -20.58 10.10
C ALA A 100 -21.03 -20.00 8.80
N HIS A 101 -21.37 -18.71 8.79
CA HIS A 101 -21.82 -18.02 7.58
C HIS A 101 -20.72 -17.98 6.51
N ILE A 102 -19.50 -17.57 6.87
CA ILE A 102 -18.36 -17.58 5.95
C ILE A 102 -18.07 -18.99 5.43
N SER A 103 -18.06 -19.99 6.30
CA SER A 103 -17.82 -21.39 5.89
C SER A 103 -18.87 -21.89 4.88
N LYS A 104 -20.13 -21.46 5.01
CA LYS A 104 -21.17 -21.74 4.02
C LYS A 104 -20.86 -21.10 2.66
N ILE A 105 -20.39 -19.85 2.65
CA ILE A 105 -20.01 -19.16 1.42
C ILE A 105 -18.79 -19.85 0.77
N LEU A 106 -17.78 -20.22 1.55
CA LEU A 106 -16.57 -20.88 1.06
C LEU A 106 -16.85 -22.23 0.40
N ARG A 107 -17.84 -22.99 0.88
CA ARG A 107 -18.30 -24.21 0.18
C ARG A 107 -18.78 -23.91 -1.25
N GLY A 108 -19.35 -22.73 -1.49
CA GLY A 108 -19.75 -22.27 -2.81
C GLY A 108 -18.59 -22.19 -3.82
N LEU A 109 -17.35 -21.92 -3.37
CA LEU A 109 -16.18 -21.88 -4.24
C LEU A 109 -15.82 -23.24 -4.84
N THR A 110 -16.22 -24.34 -4.19
CA THR A 110 -15.99 -25.70 -4.69
C THR A 110 -16.92 -26.09 -5.84
N VAL A 111 -18.06 -25.40 -5.96
CA VAL A 111 -19.12 -25.72 -6.94
C VAL A 111 -19.11 -24.68 -8.06
N PRO A 112 -18.81 -25.04 -9.33
CA PRO A 112 -18.60 -24.08 -10.43
C PRO A 112 -19.71 -23.02 -10.59
N ARG A 113 -20.98 -23.43 -10.52
CA ARG A 113 -22.15 -22.51 -10.63
C ARG A 113 -22.31 -21.53 -9.46
N LEU A 114 -21.71 -21.82 -8.31
CA LEU A 114 -21.79 -20.99 -7.11
C LEU A 114 -20.54 -20.12 -6.88
N GLN A 115 -19.50 -20.26 -7.72
CA GLN A 115 -18.24 -19.53 -7.56
C GLN A 115 -18.42 -18.02 -7.68
N SER A 116 -19.12 -17.53 -8.71
CA SER A 116 -19.37 -16.08 -8.85
C SER A 116 -20.18 -15.53 -7.67
N PRO A 117 -21.37 -16.07 -7.34
CA PRO A 117 -22.15 -15.56 -6.22
C PRO A 117 -21.39 -15.61 -4.89
N ALA A 118 -20.57 -16.64 -4.65
CA ALA A 118 -19.76 -16.75 -3.44
C ALA A 118 -18.69 -15.65 -3.38
N LEU A 119 -17.96 -15.41 -4.46
CA LEU A 119 -16.96 -14.33 -4.53
C LEU A 119 -17.60 -12.94 -4.41
N ASP A 120 -18.76 -12.74 -5.01
CA ASP A 120 -19.51 -11.47 -4.90
C ASP A 120 -19.93 -11.20 -3.46
N GLN A 121 -20.45 -12.21 -2.75
CA GLN A 121 -20.79 -12.10 -1.33
C GLN A 121 -19.57 -11.84 -0.45
N LEU A 122 -18.46 -12.55 -0.68
CA LEU A 122 -17.22 -12.31 0.06
C LEU A 122 -16.69 -10.90 -0.18
N LEU A 123 -16.78 -10.39 -1.41
CA LEU A 123 -16.33 -9.04 -1.74
C LEU A 123 -17.16 -7.99 -1.01
N VAL A 124 -18.50 -8.12 -1.03
CA VAL A 124 -19.41 -7.22 -0.30
C VAL A 124 -19.13 -7.20 1.20
N ILE A 125 -18.75 -8.35 1.78
CA ILE A 125 -18.35 -8.42 3.20
C ILE A 125 -16.98 -7.76 3.41
N ALA A 126 -16.01 -8.02 2.53
CA ALA A 126 -14.64 -7.49 2.66
C ALA A 126 -14.54 -5.97 2.46
N THR A 127 -15.42 -5.39 1.64
CA THR A 127 -15.44 -3.96 1.29
C THR A 127 -16.48 -3.16 2.05
N SER A 128 -17.38 -3.79 2.80
CA SER A 128 -18.28 -3.02 3.65
C SER A 128 -17.47 -2.24 4.68
N ASP A 129 -17.92 -1.02 5.01
CA ASP A 129 -17.43 -0.20 6.13
C ASP A 129 -17.76 -0.84 7.51
N GLY A 130 -17.89 -2.17 7.54
CA GLY A 130 -18.20 -2.97 8.72
C GLY A 130 -17.07 -2.93 9.75
N HIS A 131 -17.40 -3.41 10.95
CA HIS A 131 -16.51 -3.39 12.11
C HIS A 131 -15.17 -4.03 11.77
N PHE A 132 -14.09 -3.54 12.40
CA PHE A 132 -12.74 -4.09 12.31
C PHE A 132 -12.71 -5.62 12.50
N ASP A 133 -13.65 -6.17 13.28
CA ASP A 133 -13.81 -7.60 13.54
C ASP A 133 -14.25 -8.42 12.32
N ASP A 134 -14.94 -7.86 11.33
CA ASP A 134 -15.44 -8.63 10.18
C ASP A 134 -14.27 -9.20 9.35
N LYS A 135 -13.24 -8.39 9.10
CA LYS A 135 -12.03 -8.83 8.37
C LYS A 135 -11.26 -9.88 9.17
N LYS A 136 -11.18 -9.72 10.50
CA LYS A 136 -10.57 -10.69 11.39
C LYS A 136 -11.32 -12.03 11.33
N VAL A 137 -12.65 -12.01 11.42
CA VAL A 137 -13.49 -13.20 11.27
C VAL A 137 -13.29 -13.85 9.91
N MET A 138 -13.18 -13.09 8.82
CA MET A 138 -12.90 -13.62 7.48
C MET A 138 -11.54 -14.33 7.42
N VAL A 139 -10.50 -13.74 8.00
CA VAL A 139 -9.15 -14.34 8.06
C VAL A 139 -9.18 -15.64 8.86
N GLU A 140 -9.74 -15.62 10.07
CA GLU A 140 -9.85 -16.79 10.94
C GLU A 140 -10.75 -17.90 10.35
N SER A 141 -11.71 -17.52 9.52
CA SER A 141 -12.58 -18.45 8.79
C SER A 141 -11.90 -19.07 7.55
N GLY A 142 -10.66 -18.68 7.24
CA GLY A 142 -9.87 -19.26 6.16
C GLY A 142 -10.18 -18.70 4.77
N VAL A 143 -10.76 -17.50 4.66
CA VAL A 143 -11.09 -16.89 3.35
C VAL A 143 -9.84 -16.73 2.49
N VAL A 144 -8.74 -16.24 3.06
CA VAL A 144 -7.47 -16.04 2.33
C VAL A 144 -6.96 -17.37 1.77
N LYS A 145 -6.95 -18.44 2.59
CA LYS A 145 -6.53 -19.78 2.17
C LYS A 145 -7.40 -20.31 1.02
N ALA A 146 -8.72 -20.21 1.14
CA ALA A 146 -9.64 -20.69 0.13
C ALA A 146 -9.47 -19.95 -1.22
N VAL A 147 -9.28 -18.62 -1.17
CA VAL A 147 -9.06 -17.80 -2.36
C VAL A 147 -7.70 -18.10 -3.01
N VAL A 148 -6.63 -18.26 -2.22
CA VAL A 148 -5.31 -18.66 -2.72
C VAL A 148 -5.39 -20.01 -3.44
N LEU A 149 -6.02 -21.01 -2.82
CA LEU A 149 -6.21 -22.33 -3.44
C LEU A 149 -7.03 -22.25 -4.73
N PHE A 150 -8.05 -21.38 -4.79
CA PHE A 150 -8.82 -21.14 -6.00
C PHE A 150 -7.94 -20.57 -7.14
N ILE A 151 -7.10 -19.57 -6.85
CA ILE A 151 -6.19 -18.97 -7.84
C ILE A 151 -5.19 -20.01 -8.35
N VAL A 152 -4.56 -20.77 -7.45
CA VAL A 152 -3.61 -21.83 -7.79
C VAL A 152 -4.28 -22.92 -8.63
N LYS A 153 -5.52 -23.29 -8.30
CA LYS A 153 -6.30 -24.25 -9.09
C LYS A 153 -6.52 -23.74 -10.53
N CYS A 154 -6.93 -22.48 -10.70
CA CYS A 154 -7.09 -21.90 -12.03
C CYS A 154 -5.78 -21.88 -12.83
N TYR A 155 -4.65 -21.61 -12.17
CA TYR A 155 -3.33 -21.68 -12.80
C TYR A 155 -3.00 -23.10 -13.29
N LYS A 156 -3.17 -24.11 -12.44
CA LYS A 156 -2.92 -25.52 -12.81
C LYS A 156 -3.80 -26.00 -13.97
N GLU A 157 -5.04 -25.53 -14.01
CA GLU A 157 -5.99 -25.84 -15.08
C GLU A 157 -5.82 -24.97 -16.33
N GLY A 158 -4.92 -23.96 -16.32
CA GLY A 158 -4.77 -22.98 -17.39
C GLY A 158 -6.04 -22.16 -17.66
N LYS A 159 -6.93 -22.05 -16.65
CA LYS A 159 -8.28 -21.52 -16.80
C LYS A 159 -8.31 -20.00 -16.65
N THR A 160 -8.39 -19.30 -17.78
CA THR A 160 -8.56 -17.83 -17.80
C THR A 160 -10.02 -17.47 -17.60
N THR A 161 -10.39 -17.05 -16.39
CA THR A 161 -11.78 -16.72 -16.01
C THR A 161 -11.87 -15.33 -15.36
N PRO A 162 -12.96 -14.57 -15.59
CA PRO A 162 -13.16 -13.28 -14.90
C PRO A 162 -13.32 -13.43 -13.37
N LEU A 163 -13.55 -14.66 -12.88
CA LEU A 163 -13.59 -14.96 -11.45
C LEU A 163 -12.25 -14.72 -10.75
N LEU A 164 -11.12 -14.79 -11.47
CA LEU A 164 -9.80 -14.48 -10.91
C LEU A 164 -9.70 -13.02 -10.46
N GLU A 165 -10.28 -12.09 -11.22
CA GLU A 165 -10.32 -10.68 -10.82
C GLU A 165 -11.11 -10.51 -9.51
N LYS A 166 -12.27 -11.17 -9.39
CA LYS A 166 -13.09 -11.14 -8.17
C LYS A 166 -12.35 -11.76 -6.98
N ALA A 167 -11.69 -12.89 -7.18
CA ALA A 167 -10.87 -13.56 -6.18
C ALA A 167 -9.73 -12.64 -5.68
N LEU A 168 -9.01 -12.00 -6.60
CA LEU A 168 -7.95 -11.05 -6.26
C LEU A 168 -8.49 -9.82 -5.52
N LYS A 169 -9.65 -9.28 -5.91
CA LYS A 169 -10.35 -8.21 -5.19
C LYS A 169 -10.70 -8.61 -3.75
N VAL A 170 -11.22 -9.83 -3.55
CA VAL A 170 -11.54 -10.34 -2.20
C VAL A 170 -10.28 -10.41 -1.34
N VAL A 171 -9.22 -11.07 -1.80
CA VAL A 171 -8.02 -11.26 -0.96
C VAL A 171 -7.30 -9.93 -0.68
N THR A 172 -7.31 -8.99 -1.63
CA THR A 172 -6.75 -7.65 -1.41
C THR A 172 -7.58 -6.79 -0.46
N ALA A 173 -8.91 -6.94 -0.45
CA ALA A 173 -9.80 -6.22 0.46
C ALA A 173 -9.78 -6.76 1.91
N VAL A 174 -9.67 -8.08 2.05
CA VAL A 174 -9.55 -8.77 3.36
C VAL A 174 -8.18 -8.52 4.00
N GLY A 175 -7.14 -8.38 3.18
CA GLY A 175 -5.75 -8.51 3.61
C GLY A 175 -5.28 -7.55 4.72
N THR A 176 -4.65 -8.12 5.75
CA THR A 176 -3.39 -7.59 6.30
C THR A 176 -2.37 -8.74 6.47
N PRO A 177 -1.12 -8.58 6.02
CA PRO A 177 -0.06 -9.60 6.09
C PRO A 177 0.54 -9.80 7.50
N ALA A 178 -0.09 -9.25 8.55
CA ALA A 178 0.44 -9.31 9.92
C ALA A 178 -0.01 -10.56 10.69
N SER A 179 -1.11 -11.21 10.30
CA SER A 179 -1.60 -12.37 11.04
C SER A 179 -0.77 -13.62 10.74
N PRO A 180 -0.42 -14.42 11.76
CA PRO A 180 0.37 -15.64 11.58
C PRO A 180 -0.33 -16.65 10.65
N GLU A 181 -1.66 -16.68 10.63
CA GLU A 181 -2.45 -17.54 9.75
C GLU A 181 -2.25 -17.20 8.28
N VAL A 182 -2.23 -15.92 7.92
CA VAL A 182 -2.02 -15.48 6.53
C VAL A 182 -0.59 -15.73 6.09
N LYS A 183 0.39 -15.52 6.98
CA LYS A 183 1.79 -15.83 6.71
C LYS A 183 1.99 -17.31 6.43
N ALA A 184 1.39 -18.19 7.23
CA ALA A 184 1.45 -19.65 7.01
C ALA A 184 0.89 -20.03 5.63
N VAL A 185 -0.25 -19.45 5.24
CA VAL A 185 -0.83 -19.68 3.91
C VAL A 185 0.16 -19.32 2.79
N TYR A 186 0.82 -18.17 2.85
CA TYR A 186 1.74 -17.80 1.76
C TYR A 186 3.04 -18.62 1.79
N ALA A 187 3.55 -18.95 2.98
CA ALA A 187 4.77 -19.74 3.14
C ALA A 187 4.62 -21.19 2.67
N GLU A 188 3.42 -21.78 2.82
CA GLU A 188 3.12 -23.17 2.41
C GLU A 188 2.83 -23.32 0.91
N ASN A 189 2.45 -22.24 0.22
CA ASN A 189 1.95 -22.29 -1.16
C ASN A 189 2.98 -21.78 -2.17
N TYR A 190 4.00 -22.60 -2.48
CA TYR A 190 5.06 -22.25 -3.43
C TYR A 190 4.56 -21.89 -4.83
N GLU A 191 3.45 -22.51 -5.27
CA GLU A 191 2.85 -22.30 -6.59
C GLU A 191 2.08 -20.97 -6.69
N LEU A 192 1.88 -20.27 -5.57
CA LEU A 192 1.17 -18.99 -5.55
C LEU A 192 1.91 -17.94 -6.38
N VAL A 193 3.24 -17.87 -6.24
CA VAL A 193 4.06 -16.92 -6.98
C VAL A 193 4.02 -17.20 -8.48
N ASP A 194 4.07 -18.49 -8.87
CA ASP A 194 3.94 -18.91 -10.26
C ASP A 194 2.56 -18.55 -10.84
N SER A 195 1.50 -18.76 -10.05
CA SER A 195 0.13 -18.40 -10.46
C SER A 195 -0.04 -16.89 -10.70
N ILE A 196 0.59 -16.05 -9.86
CA ILE A 196 0.58 -14.60 -10.03
C ILE A 196 1.45 -14.21 -11.24
N SER A 197 2.62 -14.82 -11.39
CA SER A 197 3.50 -14.60 -12.55
C SER A 197 2.77 -14.90 -13.87
N TRP A 198 2.00 -15.99 -13.91
CA TRP A 198 1.15 -16.33 -15.04
C TRP A 198 0.10 -15.23 -15.32
N ILE A 199 -0.61 -14.74 -14.30
CA ILE A 199 -1.62 -13.68 -14.47
C ILE A 199 -1.00 -12.39 -15.03
N LEU A 200 0.19 -12.00 -14.56
CA LEU A 200 0.88 -10.79 -15.02
C LEU A 200 1.30 -10.87 -16.50
N ASN A 201 1.67 -12.07 -16.96
CA ASN A 201 2.24 -12.27 -18.29
C ASN A 201 1.21 -12.71 -19.35
N GLU A 202 0.18 -13.46 -18.97
CA GLU A 202 -0.85 -13.95 -19.89
C GLU A 202 -1.67 -12.80 -20.47
N ASN A 203 -1.77 -12.74 -21.80
CA ASN A 203 -2.39 -11.63 -22.51
C ASN A 203 -3.92 -11.62 -22.40
N LYS A 204 -4.54 -12.78 -22.14
CA LYS A 204 -6.00 -12.92 -21.99
C LYS A 204 -6.59 -12.16 -20.80
N PHE A 205 -5.78 -11.79 -19.80
CA PHE A 205 -6.25 -11.06 -18.63
C PHE A 205 -6.40 -9.55 -18.88
N SER A 206 -7.35 -8.92 -18.18
CA SER A 206 -7.53 -7.46 -18.18
C SER A 206 -6.41 -6.76 -17.40
N ASN A 207 -6.18 -5.47 -17.67
CA ASN A 207 -5.27 -4.66 -16.85
C ASN A 207 -5.73 -4.59 -15.39
N SER A 208 -7.06 -4.51 -15.15
CA SER A 208 -7.64 -4.61 -13.80
C SER A 208 -7.20 -5.89 -13.08
N THR A 209 -7.29 -7.07 -13.74
CA THR A 209 -6.85 -8.33 -13.13
C THR A 209 -5.37 -8.30 -12.76
N ARG A 210 -4.51 -7.77 -13.64
CA ARG A 210 -3.06 -7.63 -13.38
C ARG A 210 -2.78 -6.65 -12.24
N ASN A 211 -3.55 -5.56 -12.16
CA ASN A 211 -3.44 -4.55 -11.11
C ASN A 211 -3.74 -5.15 -9.72
N TYR A 212 -4.83 -5.91 -9.57
CA TYR A 212 -5.10 -6.61 -8.31
C TYR A 212 -4.09 -7.71 -8.02
N ALA A 213 -3.58 -8.39 -9.04
CA ALA A 213 -2.53 -9.41 -8.89
C ALA A 213 -1.24 -8.81 -8.31
N VAL A 214 -0.78 -7.65 -8.80
CA VAL A 214 0.43 -7.01 -8.25
C VAL A 214 0.22 -6.40 -6.86
N ILE A 215 -0.99 -5.88 -6.57
CA ILE A 215 -1.35 -5.40 -5.23
C ILE A 215 -1.28 -6.55 -4.22
N PHE A 216 -1.80 -7.72 -4.60
CA PHE A 216 -1.74 -8.92 -3.80
C PHE A 216 -0.30 -9.45 -3.66
N LEU A 217 0.46 -9.48 -4.75
CA LEU A 217 1.86 -9.91 -4.77
C LEU A 217 2.74 -9.11 -3.79
N LYS A 218 2.49 -7.80 -3.67
CA LYS A 218 3.17 -6.92 -2.70
C LYS A 218 3.00 -7.39 -1.26
N ASP A 219 1.88 -8.01 -0.90
CA ASP A 219 1.67 -8.58 0.44
C ASP A 219 2.26 -9.98 0.56
N VAL A 220 2.24 -10.78 -0.52
CA VAL A 220 2.87 -12.12 -0.57
C VAL A 220 4.39 -12.01 -0.38
N VAL A 221 5.07 -11.16 -1.15
CA VAL A 221 6.53 -11.04 -1.13
C VAL A 221 7.07 -10.58 0.23
N LYS A 222 6.31 -9.77 0.98
CA LYS A 222 6.70 -9.31 2.32
C LYS A 222 6.80 -10.40 3.37
N VAL A 223 6.13 -11.53 3.18
CA VAL A 223 6.08 -12.62 4.17
C VAL A 223 6.50 -13.96 3.60
N ALA A 224 6.83 -14.01 2.30
CA ALA A 224 7.34 -15.20 1.66
C ALA A 224 8.68 -15.60 2.25
N SER A 225 8.90 -16.91 2.41
CA SER A 225 10.20 -17.47 2.78
C SER A 225 11.21 -17.31 1.63
N SER A 226 12.50 -17.59 1.88
CA SER A 226 13.56 -17.50 0.87
C SER A 226 13.31 -18.41 -0.35
N ASN A 227 12.73 -19.60 -0.13
CA ASN A 227 12.52 -20.62 -1.15
C ASN A 227 11.73 -20.15 -2.40
N PRO A 228 10.51 -19.57 -2.29
CA PRO A 228 9.78 -19.04 -3.45
C PRO A 228 10.49 -17.83 -4.08
N ILE A 229 11.17 -16.99 -3.29
CA ILE A 229 11.91 -15.81 -3.77
C ILE A 229 13.12 -16.22 -4.63
N ASP A 230 13.77 -17.34 -4.31
CA ASP A 230 14.93 -17.85 -5.05
C ASP A 230 14.56 -18.43 -6.41
N ARG A 231 13.31 -18.85 -6.60
CA ARG A 231 12.81 -19.47 -7.84
C ARG A 231 12.31 -18.46 -8.89
N LEU A 232 12.25 -17.18 -8.54
CA LEU A 232 11.78 -16.12 -9.45
C LEU A 232 12.63 -16.07 -10.72
N ASN A 233 11.98 -16.06 -11.88
CA ASN A 233 12.63 -15.99 -13.19
C ASN A 233 12.48 -14.59 -13.83
N LEU A 234 13.11 -14.37 -14.98
CA LEU A 234 13.07 -13.08 -15.68
C LEU A 234 11.64 -12.67 -16.10
N GLU A 235 10.82 -13.63 -16.53
CA GLU A 235 9.44 -13.37 -16.98
C GLU A 235 8.55 -12.85 -15.84
N PHE A 236 8.77 -13.30 -14.61
CA PHE A 236 8.13 -12.70 -13.44
C PHE A 236 8.42 -11.20 -13.34
N PHE A 237 9.69 -10.80 -13.46
CA PHE A 237 10.08 -9.38 -13.36
C PHE A 237 9.56 -8.57 -14.54
N LYS A 238 9.59 -9.11 -15.76
CA LYS A 238 8.96 -8.48 -16.94
C LYS A 238 7.46 -8.26 -16.72
N GLY A 239 6.76 -9.23 -16.14
CA GLY A 239 5.34 -9.11 -15.77
C GLY A 239 5.08 -7.98 -14.78
N VAL A 240 5.93 -7.82 -13.75
CA VAL A 240 5.83 -6.71 -12.79
C VAL A 240 6.14 -5.37 -13.46
N VAL A 241 7.17 -5.30 -14.31
CA VAL A 241 7.54 -4.08 -15.05
C VAL A 241 6.45 -3.66 -16.05
N LYS A 242 5.70 -4.62 -16.63
CA LYS A 242 4.55 -4.34 -17.50
C LYS A 242 3.50 -3.44 -16.82
N ILE A 243 3.30 -3.58 -15.51
CA ILE A 243 2.40 -2.70 -14.73
C ILE A 243 2.86 -1.24 -14.77
N LEU A 244 4.18 -0.99 -14.77
CA LEU A 244 4.74 0.36 -14.82
C LEU A 244 4.55 1.01 -16.20
N LYS A 245 4.37 0.20 -17.25
CA LYS A 245 4.21 0.64 -18.65
C LYS A 245 2.79 1.05 -19.03
N SER A 246 1.78 0.50 -18.38
CA SER A 246 0.36 0.62 -18.75
C SER A 246 -0.24 2.02 -18.46
N ARG A 247 0.47 3.07 -18.88
CA ARG A 247 0.08 4.47 -18.78
C ARG A 247 -0.80 4.83 -19.98
N GLY A 248 -2.11 5.01 -19.76
CA GLY A 248 -2.87 5.93 -20.63
C GLY A 248 -3.86 5.35 -21.63
N GLU A 249 -4.36 4.12 -21.50
CA GLU A 249 -5.47 3.65 -22.36
C GLU A 249 -6.86 3.74 -21.70
N GLN A 250 -6.96 4.08 -20.42
CA GLN A 250 -8.24 4.12 -19.71
C GLN A 250 -8.53 5.51 -19.12
N LYS A 251 -9.70 6.04 -19.51
CA LYS A 251 -10.27 7.33 -19.05
C LYS A 251 -10.65 7.35 -17.58
N ASP A 252 -10.72 6.18 -16.94
CA ASP A 252 -10.88 6.08 -15.49
C ASP A 252 -9.49 6.12 -14.85
N ALA A 253 -9.29 7.12 -14.00
CA ALA A 253 -8.05 7.35 -13.27
C ALA A 253 -7.63 6.11 -12.47
N ASP A 254 -6.83 5.24 -13.09
CA ASP A 254 -6.29 4.06 -12.45
C ASP A 254 -5.35 4.53 -11.32
N LEU A 255 -5.69 4.12 -10.09
CA LEU A 255 -5.06 4.54 -8.85
C LEU A 255 -3.52 4.40 -8.95
N PRO A 256 -2.71 5.24 -8.28
CA PRO A 256 -1.27 4.99 -8.09
C PRO A 256 -0.97 3.69 -7.29
N GLY A 257 -1.99 2.97 -6.84
CA GLY A 257 -1.92 1.74 -6.05
C GLY A 257 -1.13 0.60 -6.71
N PRO A 258 -1.49 0.11 -7.92
CA PRO A 258 -0.79 -0.96 -8.61
C PRO A 258 0.66 -0.61 -8.92
N MET A 259 0.91 0.62 -9.37
CA MET A 259 2.26 1.12 -9.63
C MET A 259 3.13 1.16 -8.37
N ARG A 260 2.59 1.68 -7.26
CA ARG A 260 3.28 1.65 -5.96
C ARG A 260 3.50 0.23 -5.45
N ALA A 261 2.57 -0.68 -5.71
CA ALA A 261 2.71 -2.09 -5.37
C ALA A 261 3.84 -2.75 -6.18
N ALA A 262 3.88 -2.53 -7.50
CA ALA A 262 4.94 -3.02 -8.38
C ALA A 262 6.32 -2.52 -7.94
N LEU A 263 6.47 -1.21 -7.68
CA LEU A 263 7.72 -0.64 -7.18
C LEU A 263 8.15 -1.27 -5.85
N ARG A 264 7.20 -1.48 -4.92
CA ARG A 264 7.49 -2.13 -3.62
C ARG A 264 7.91 -3.59 -3.78
N VAL A 265 7.28 -4.35 -4.66
CA VAL A 265 7.70 -5.74 -4.98
C VAL A 265 9.14 -5.75 -5.46
N LEU A 266 9.49 -4.86 -6.40
CA LEU A 266 10.85 -4.77 -6.94
C LEU A 266 11.87 -4.35 -5.87
N ILE A 267 11.54 -3.37 -5.03
CA ILE A 267 12.40 -2.91 -3.91
C ILE A 267 12.66 -4.03 -2.90
N GLU A 268 11.63 -4.83 -2.57
CA GLU A 268 11.76 -5.93 -1.61
C GLU A 268 12.63 -7.08 -2.16
N LEU A 269 12.57 -7.32 -3.47
CA LEU A 269 13.30 -8.41 -4.12
C LEU A 269 14.73 -8.03 -4.56
N CYS A 270 15.01 -6.74 -4.78
CA CYS A 270 16.30 -6.24 -5.26
C CYS A 270 17.53 -6.50 -4.34
N PRO A 271 17.40 -6.58 -3.00
CA PRO A 271 18.51 -6.97 -2.13
C PRO A 271 19.13 -8.34 -2.46
N HIS A 272 18.32 -9.28 -2.98
CA HIS A 272 18.79 -10.61 -3.37
C HIS A 272 19.55 -10.54 -4.70
N GLY A 273 20.87 -10.81 -4.69
CA GLY A 273 21.74 -10.59 -5.85
C GLY A 273 21.27 -11.25 -7.16
N ARG A 274 20.76 -12.49 -7.10
CA ARG A 274 20.19 -13.20 -8.26
C ARG A 274 18.96 -12.51 -8.84
N ASN A 275 18.13 -11.93 -7.97
CA ASN A 275 16.93 -11.20 -8.38
C ASN A 275 17.29 -9.82 -8.90
N ARG A 276 18.28 -9.13 -8.28
CA ARG A 276 18.80 -7.86 -8.78
C ARG A 276 19.21 -7.93 -10.25
N TYR A 277 19.96 -8.97 -10.64
CA TYR A 277 20.37 -9.16 -12.02
C TYR A 277 19.16 -9.28 -12.97
N LYS A 278 18.20 -10.13 -12.63
CA LYS A 278 16.97 -10.32 -13.43
C LYS A 278 16.09 -9.06 -13.51
N ILE A 279 16.04 -8.28 -12.43
CA ILE A 279 15.35 -6.98 -12.39
C ILE A 279 16.03 -5.98 -13.35
N ILE A 280 17.35 -5.96 -13.41
CA ILE A 280 18.09 -5.11 -14.35
C ILE A 280 17.84 -5.57 -15.80
N GLU A 281 17.88 -6.88 -16.03
CA GLU A 281 17.63 -7.50 -17.34
C GLU A 281 16.19 -7.28 -17.83
N SER A 282 15.21 -7.10 -16.94
CA SER A 282 13.82 -6.76 -17.31
C SER A 282 13.62 -5.32 -17.78
N ASN A 283 14.71 -4.60 -18.11
CA ASN A 283 14.73 -3.20 -18.57
C ASN A 283 14.15 -2.18 -17.58
N VAL A 284 14.06 -2.52 -16.29
CA VAL A 284 13.33 -1.68 -15.33
C VAL A 284 13.94 -0.28 -15.20
N ILE A 285 15.26 -0.14 -15.35
CA ILE A 285 15.94 1.15 -15.16
C ILE A 285 15.45 2.17 -16.19
N PHE A 286 15.37 1.78 -17.46
CA PHE A 286 14.81 2.63 -18.51
C PHE A 286 13.37 3.01 -18.20
N GLU A 287 12.56 2.01 -17.84
CA GLU A 287 11.16 2.23 -17.51
C GLU A 287 10.99 3.17 -16.31
N LEU A 288 11.84 3.11 -15.29
CA LEU A 288 11.79 3.99 -14.12
C LEU A 288 12.14 5.44 -14.46
N ILE A 289 13.08 5.65 -15.39
CA ILE A 289 13.50 6.98 -15.83
C ILE A 289 12.37 7.61 -16.66
N GLU A 290 11.83 6.87 -17.63
CA GLU A 290 10.63 7.28 -18.38
C GLU A 290 9.41 7.42 -17.46
N LEU A 291 9.33 6.61 -16.40
CA LEU A 291 8.29 6.67 -15.36
C LEU A 291 8.29 8.05 -14.69
N GLU A 292 9.47 8.47 -14.23
CA GLU A 292 9.67 9.74 -13.52
C GLU A 292 9.53 10.97 -14.42
N LEU A 293 9.91 10.85 -15.70
CA LEU A 293 9.77 11.93 -16.69
C LEU A 293 8.31 12.27 -16.96
N GLY A 294 7.49 11.23 -17.18
CA GLY A 294 6.08 11.35 -17.54
C GLY A 294 5.08 11.26 -16.37
N LEU A 295 5.47 11.55 -15.12
CA LEU A 295 4.54 11.48 -13.99
C LEU A 295 3.48 12.59 -14.09
N ALA A 296 2.26 12.27 -14.51
CA ALA A 296 1.10 13.17 -14.49
C ALA A 296 0.15 12.82 -13.32
N LEU A 297 0.61 13.06 -12.08
CA LEU A 297 -0.12 12.72 -10.85
C LEU A 297 -0.30 13.95 -9.96
N ALA A 298 -1.31 13.92 -9.08
CA ALA A 298 -1.45 14.90 -8.00
C ALA A 298 -0.19 14.93 -7.12
N GLN A 299 0.17 16.10 -6.62
CA GLN A 299 1.48 16.36 -5.99
C GLN A 299 1.84 15.34 -4.89
N THR A 300 0.89 14.99 -4.03
CA THR A 300 1.09 14.04 -2.93
C THR A 300 1.40 12.63 -3.43
N GLU A 301 0.70 12.15 -4.46
CA GLU A 301 0.94 10.81 -5.01
C GLU A 301 2.18 10.78 -5.89
N ARG A 302 2.43 11.84 -6.66
CA ARG A 302 3.70 12.03 -7.39
C ARG A 302 4.88 11.87 -6.44
N ARG A 303 4.87 12.58 -5.31
CA ARG A 303 5.93 12.50 -4.29
C ARG A 303 6.15 11.05 -3.81
N LYS A 304 5.10 10.35 -3.41
CA LYS A 304 5.21 8.97 -2.89
C LYS A 304 5.76 8.00 -3.93
N VAL A 305 5.40 8.17 -5.19
CA VAL A 305 5.92 7.35 -6.28
C VAL A 305 7.40 7.68 -6.53
N SER A 306 7.76 8.96 -6.65
CA SER A 306 9.15 9.37 -6.89
C SER A 306 10.09 8.87 -5.77
N GLU A 307 9.65 8.89 -4.51
CA GLU A 307 10.41 8.29 -3.41
C GLU A 307 10.72 6.80 -3.62
N LEU A 308 9.74 6.03 -4.12
CA LEU A 308 9.93 4.60 -4.45
C LEU A 308 10.84 4.40 -5.67
N ILE A 309 10.65 5.20 -6.73
CA ILE A 309 11.49 5.15 -7.94
C ILE A 309 12.96 5.36 -7.57
N PHE A 310 13.24 6.42 -6.82
CA PHE A 310 14.61 6.76 -6.43
C PHE A 310 15.21 5.75 -5.44
N CYS A 311 14.40 5.16 -4.55
CA CYS A 311 14.86 4.06 -3.72
C CYS A 311 15.29 2.85 -4.57
N LEU A 312 14.49 2.47 -5.56
CA LEU A 312 14.81 1.34 -6.44
C LEU A 312 16.02 1.62 -7.33
N LEU A 313 16.09 2.80 -7.96
CA LEU A 313 17.24 3.21 -8.77
C LEU A 313 18.54 3.19 -7.95
N ALA A 314 18.51 3.70 -6.72
CA ALA A 314 19.68 3.66 -5.84
C ALA A 314 20.15 2.23 -5.53
N GLN A 315 19.22 1.30 -5.27
CA GLN A 315 19.56 -0.11 -5.08
C GLN A 315 20.13 -0.75 -6.34
N LEU A 316 19.58 -0.45 -7.52
CA LEU A 316 20.05 -1.02 -8.79
C LEU A 316 21.44 -0.48 -9.16
N CYS A 317 21.70 0.82 -8.95
CA CYS A 317 23.01 1.45 -9.18
C CYS A 317 24.10 0.99 -8.19
N SER A 318 23.77 0.22 -7.15
CA SER A 318 24.77 -0.35 -6.24
C SER A 318 25.68 -1.40 -6.90
N CYS A 319 25.32 -1.92 -8.08
CA CYS A 319 26.12 -2.87 -8.85
C CYS A 319 26.56 -2.29 -10.20
N ALA A 320 27.62 -2.85 -10.79
CA ALA A 320 28.21 -2.34 -12.03
C ALA A 320 27.23 -2.39 -13.22
N GLU A 321 26.53 -3.52 -13.39
CA GLU A 321 25.55 -3.71 -14.46
C GLU A 321 24.41 -2.67 -14.37
N GLY A 322 23.91 -2.40 -13.17
CA GLY A 322 22.88 -1.39 -12.95
C GLY A 322 23.35 0.02 -13.30
N ARG A 323 24.60 0.38 -12.97
CA ARG A 323 25.18 1.67 -13.37
C ARG A 323 25.39 1.77 -14.88
N ALA A 324 25.86 0.70 -15.53
CA ALA A 324 26.01 0.67 -16.99
C ALA A 324 24.67 0.88 -17.69
N ARG A 325 23.61 0.19 -17.24
CA ARG A 325 22.24 0.37 -17.75
C ARG A 325 21.66 1.74 -17.45
N PHE A 326 21.95 2.32 -16.29
CA PHE A 326 21.54 3.68 -15.94
C PHE A 326 22.18 4.71 -16.87
N LEU A 327 23.50 4.63 -17.09
CA LEU A 327 24.24 5.53 -17.97
C LEU A 327 23.91 5.34 -19.46
N ALA A 328 23.39 4.17 -19.85
CA ALA A 328 22.92 3.94 -21.22
C ALA A 328 21.65 4.74 -21.57
N HIS A 329 20.93 5.27 -20.57
CA HIS A 329 19.74 6.08 -20.79
C HIS A 329 20.10 7.57 -20.80
N SER A 330 19.88 8.26 -21.91
CA SER A 330 20.28 9.66 -22.14
C SER A 330 19.69 10.69 -21.16
N GLY A 331 18.50 10.41 -20.61
CA GLY A 331 17.87 11.25 -19.58
C GLY A 331 18.25 10.96 -18.13
N ALA A 332 19.08 9.94 -17.84
CA ALA A 332 19.22 9.40 -16.49
C ALA A 332 19.83 10.39 -15.49
N ILE A 333 20.98 10.97 -15.83
CA ILE A 333 21.69 11.93 -14.97
C ILE A 333 20.85 13.21 -14.84
N ALA A 334 20.22 13.64 -15.93
CA ALA A 334 19.35 14.82 -15.95
C ALA A 334 18.17 14.66 -14.98
N ILE A 335 17.46 13.53 -15.01
CA ILE A 335 16.30 13.28 -14.15
C ILE A 335 16.73 13.19 -12.68
N VAL A 336 17.80 12.45 -12.37
CA VAL A 336 18.30 12.36 -10.99
C VAL A 336 18.69 13.73 -10.45
N SER A 337 19.42 14.51 -11.24
CA SER A 337 19.88 15.85 -10.85
C SER A 337 18.74 16.84 -10.69
N ASN A 338 17.76 16.81 -11.60
CA ASN A 338 16.63 17.72 -11.59
C ASN A 338 15.79 17.59 -10.32
N ARG A 339 15.62 16.38 -9.79
CA ARG A 339 14.78 16.10 -8.62
C ARG A 339 15.40 16.45 -7.27
N ILE A 340 16.72 16.66 -7.21
CA ILE A 340 17.42 17.11 -6.00
C ILE A 340 16.87 18.47 -5.55
N LEU A 341 16.48 18.54 -4.28
CA LEU A 341 15.85 19.63 -3.54
C LEU A 341 14.47 20.06 -4.10
N ARG A 342 13.80 19.21 -4.88
CA ARG A 342 12.49 19.53 -5.52
C ARG A 342 11.35 18.61 -5.12
N VAL A 343 11.62 17.42 -4.60
CA VAL A 343 10.59 16.40 -4.34
C VAL A 343 10.44 16.10 -2.85
N SER A 344 11.47 15.53 -2.23
CA SER A 344 11.49 15.24 -0.80
C SER A 344 12.91 14.91 -0.31
N PRO A 345 13.18 15.00 1.01
CA PRO A 345 14.48 14.65 1.57
C PRO A 345 14.93 13.21 1.29
N VAL A 346 13.97 12.28 1.14
CA VAL A 346 14.27 10.89 0.75
C VAL A 346 14.80 10.84 -0.68
N VAL A 347 14.16 11.56 -1.62
CA VAL A 347 14.64 11.65 -2.99
C VAL A 347 16.02 12.32 -3.05
N ASP A 348 16.26 13.34 -2.23
CA ASP A 348 17.55 14.04 -2.18
C ASP A 348 18.69 13.10 -1.74
N ASP A 349 18.49 12.33 -0.66
CA ASP A 349 19.47 11.32 -0.22
C ASP A 349 19.76 10.28 -1.32
N ARG A 350 18.70 9.70 -1.90
CA ARG A 350 18.84 8.67 -2.93
C ARG A 350 19.47 9.21 -4.21
N ALA A 351 19.11 10.41 -4.65
CA ALA A 351 19.66 11.05 -5.83
C ALA A 351 21.16 11.36 -5.68
N VAL A 352 21.54 12.00 -4.57
CA VAL A 352 22.96 12.28 -4.27
C VAL A 352 23.73 10.96 -4.11
N HIS A 353 23.11 9.92 -3.54
CA HIS A 353 23.73 8.60 -3.47
C HIS A 353 23.97 7.98 -4.85
N ILE A 354 23.01 8.06 -5.78
CA ILE A 354 23.20 7.60 -7.17
C ILE A 354 24.35 8.36 -7.82
N LEU A 355 24.37 9.69 -7.73
CA LEU A 355 25.46 10.50 -8.28
C LEU A 355 26.81 10.13 -7.66
N ALA A 356 26.88 9.88 -6.35
CA ALA A 356 28.09 9.41 -5.69
C ALA A 356 28.58 8.07 -6.25
N LEU A 357 27.67 7.11 -6.49
CA LEU A 357 28.02 5.81 -7.06
C LEU A 357 28.53 5.94 -8.50
N ILE A 358 27.93 6.82 -9.31
CA ILE A 358 28.43 7.10 -10.66
C ILE A 358 29.81 7.77 -10.58
N SER A 359 29.96 8.84 -9.80
CA SER A 359 31.23 9.57 -9.66
C SER A 359 32.36 8.73 -9.07
N LYS A 360 32.07 7.75 -8.21
CA LYS A 360 33.10 6.90 -7.61
C LYS A 360 33.44 5.68 -8.46
N CYS A 361 32.44 5.05 -9.07
CA CYS A 361 32.58 3.70 -9.62
C CYS A 361 32.35 3.62 -11.14
N SER A 362 31.95 4.71 -11.79
CA SER A 362 31.61 4.77 -13.24
C SER A 362 31.89 6.16 -13.83
N ALA A 363 32.93 6.84 -13.35
CA ALA A 363 33.29 8.20 -13.78
C ALA A 363 34.02 8.21 -15.12
N THR A 364 33.30 7.98 -16.21
CA THR A 364 33.82 8.24 -17.57
C THR A 364 33.78 9.73 -17.87
N ASN A 365 34.61 10.19 -18.82
CA ASN A 365 34.61 11.59 -19.23
C ASN A 365 33.23 12.03 -19.74
N GLU A 366 32.55 11.16 -20.49
CA GLU A 366 31.21 11.41 -21.02
C GLU A 366 30.21 11.63 -19.87
N ALA A 367 30.20 10.75 -18.87
CA ALA A 367 29.31 10.86 -17.72
C ALA A 367 29.58 12.13 -16.90
N LEU A 368 30.85 12.47 -16.66
CA LEU A 368 31.21 13.69 -15.91
C LEU A 368 30.88 14.97 -16.68
N GLN A 369 31.04 14.97 -18.01
CA GLN A 369 30.64 16.09 -18.86
C GLN A 369 29.12 16.23 -18.94
N GLU A 370 28.38 15.11 -18.99
CA GLU A 370 26.92 15.12 -18.92
C GLU A 370 26.44 15.70 -17.58
N MET A 371 27.02 15.26 -16.45
CA MET A 371 26.74 15.83 -15.12
C MET A 371 26.89 17.34 -15.09
N LEU A 372 27.92 17.89 -15.75
CA LEU A 372 28.08 19.34 -15.89
C LEU A 372 26.97 19.96 -16.74
N LYS A 373 26.71 19.41 -17.93
CA LYS A 373 25.74 19.93 -18.90
C LYS A 373 24.30 19.95 -18.37
N VAL A 374 23.89 18.93 -17.63
CA VAL A 374 22.53 18.79 -17.09
C VAL A 374 22.34 19.50 -15.75
N GLY A 375 23.36 20.20 -15.25
CA GLY A 375 23.31 20.99 -14.02
C GLY A 375 23.43 20.17 -12.73
N ALA A 376 23.95 18.94 -12.77
CA ALA A 376 24.18 18.11 -11.59
C ALA A 376 25.16 18.80 -10.62
N VAL A 377 26.23 19.40 -11.16
CA VAL A 377 27.23 20.15 -10.39
C VAL A 377 26.60 21.31 -9.63
N SER A 378 25.76 22.11 -10.31
CA SER A 378 25.03 23.22 -9.69
C SER A 378 24.12 22.73 -8.57
N LYS A 379 23.41 21.60 -8.78
CA LYS A 379 22.54 20.99 -7.78
C LYS A 379 23.31 20.50 -6.55
N LEU A 380 24.50 19.91 -6.73
CA LEU A 380 25.37 19.53 -5.62
C LEU A 380 25.85 20.75 -4.83
N CYS A 381 26.19 21.86 -5.50
CA CYS A 381 26.51 23.11 -4.81
C CYS A 381 25.30 23.64 -4.02
N MET A 382 24.08 23.56 -4.56
CA MET A 382 22.86 23.94 -3.84
C MET A 382 22.63 23.07 -2.60
N VAL A 383 22.94 21.77 -2.63
CA VAL A 383 22.84 20.88 -1.46
C VAL A 383 23.76 21.35 -0.32
N LEU A 384 24.95 21.86 -0.62
CA LEU A 384 25.84 22.40 0.43
C LEU A 384 25.23 23.61 1.16
N GLN A 385 24.46 24.43 0.44
CA GLN A 385 23.83 25.64 0.96
C GLN A 385 22.44 25.39 1.57
N ALA A 386 21.74 24.34 1.13
CA ALA A 386 20.41 24.00 1.61
C ALA A 386 20.42 23.61 3.09
N ASP A 387 19.31 23.82 3.78
CA ASP A 387 19.08 23.25 5.11
C ASP A 387 18.76 21.76 4.99
N CYS A 388 19.80 20.93 5.09
CA CYS A 388 19.70 19.48 4.96
C CYS A 388 20.74 18.78 5.85
N ALA A 389 20.58 17.47 6.01
CA ALA A 389 21.40 16.67 6.90
C ALA A 389 22.90 16.78 6.56
N LYS A 390 23.75 16.89 7.59
CA LYS A 390 25.20 17.07 7.44
C LYS A 390 25.85 16.01 6.55
N TYR A 391 25.47 14.73 6.72
CA TYR A 391 26.02 13.62 5.93
C TYR A 391 25.76 13.79 4.43
N LEU A 392 24.63 14.40 4.05
CA LEU A 392 24.27 14.65 2.66
C LEU A 392 25.15 15.74 2.05
N LYS A 393 25.41 16.81 2.82
CA LYS A 393 26.37 17.86 2.45
C LYS A 393 27.78 17.30 2.30
N ASP A 394 28.20 16.42 3.20
CA ASP A 394 29.52 15.82 3.15
C ASP A 394 29.67 14.93 1.90
N LYS A 395 28.65 14.12 1.56
CA LYS A 395 28.62 13.33 0.33
C LYS A 395 28.67 14.21 -0.93
N ALA A 396 27.89 15.30 -0.97
CA ALA A 396 27.93 16.25 -2.09
C ALA A 396 29.31 16.91 -2.24
N ARG A 397 29.94 17.28 -1.11
CA ARG A 397 31.29 17.85 -1.10
C ARG A 397 32.34 16.87 -1.61
N GLU A 398 32.25 15.59 -1.24
CA GLU A 398 33.15 14.54 -1.72
C GLU A 398 33.06 14.40 -3.24
N ILE A 399 31.85 14.34 -3.81
CA ILE A 399 31.65 14.27 -5.27
C ILE A 399 32.32 15.46 -5.97
N LEU A 400 32.06 16.67 -5.49
CA LEU A 400 32.61 17.92 -6.06
C LEU A 400 34.14 17.97 -6.02
N ARG A 401 34.74 17.48 -4.94
CA ARG A 401 36.21 17.42 -4.80
C ARG A 401 36.83 16.38 -5.73
N MET A 402 36.20 15.23 -5.87
CA MET A 402 36.75 14.10 -6.64
C MET A 402 36.99 14.46 -8.11
N HIS A 403 36.13 15.30 -8.69
CA HIS A 403 36.17 15.65 -10.12
C HIS A 403 36.33 17.15 -10.38
N SER A 404 36.90 17.89 -9.42
CA SER A 404 37.05 19.35 -9.52
C SER A 404 37.87 19.80 -10.73
N TYR A 405 38.80 18.96 -11.19
CA TYR A 405 39.60 19.22 -12.39
C TYR A 405 38.77 19.18 -13.68
N VAL A 406 37.72 18.34 -13.74
CA VAL A 406 36.81 18.24 -14.90
C VAL A 406 35.80 19.39 -14.91
N TRP A 407 35.41 19.86 -13.73
CA TRP A 407 34.36 20.87 -13.55
C TRP A 407 34.90 22.27 -13.24
N ASN A 408 36.20 22.51 -13.44
CA ASN A 408 36.87 23.79 -13.21
C ASN A 408 36.30 24.96 -14.05
N ASN A 409 35.69 24.65 -15.20
CA ASN A 409 35.02 25.60 -16.07
C ASN A 409 33.55 25.85 -15.67
N SER A 410 33.07 25.22 -14.60
CA SER A 410 31.71 25.45 -14.10
C SER A 410 31.63 26.81 -13.40
N PRO A 411 30.69 27.70 -13.76
CA PRO A 411 30.50 28.97 -13.07
C PRO A 411 30.11 28.75 -11.59
N CYS A 412 29.60 27.57 -11.23
CA CYS A 412 29.27 27.20 -9.86
C CYS A 412 30.47 26.79 -9.01
N ILE A 413 31.61 26.48 -9.63
CA ILE A 413 32.87 26.06 -8.95
C ILE A 413 33.93 27.17 -9.02
N GLN A 414 33.82 28.08 -10.00
CA GLN A 414 34.77 29.18 -10.22
C GLN A 414 34.84 30.25 -9.11
N VAL A 415 34.14 30.09 -7.98
CA VAL A 415 34.18 31.07 -6.88
C VAL A 415 34.33 30.36 -5.53
N ASN A 416 35.57 30.26 -5.05
CA ASN A 416 36.00 30.23 -3.64
C ASN A 416 35.50 29.17 -2.64
N TYR A 417 34.63 28.22 -2.99
CA TYR A 417 34.06 27.28 -1.99
C TYR A 417 34.83 25.97 -1.74
N LEU A 418 35.62 25.47 -2.70
CA LEU A 418 36.35 24.18 -2.54
C LEU A 418 37.82 24.32 -2.16
N MET A 419 38.43 25.49 -2.42
CA MET A 419 39.86 25.76 -2.22
C MET A 419 40.21 26.40 -0.86
N THR A 420 39.24 26.74 -0.01
CA THR A 420 39.49 27.60 1.16
C THR A 420 39.84 26.88 2.48
N ARG A 421 40.07 25.56 2.48
CA ARG A 421 40.71 24.87 3.63
C ARG A 421 41.61 23.71 3.20
N TYR A 422 42.80 24.05 2.69
CA TYR A 422 44.15 23.51 2.99
C TYR A 422 45.07 23.72 1.78
N PRO A 423 46.35 24.12 1.98
CA PRO A 423 47.26 24.44 0.89
C PRO A 423 47.72 23.17 0.17
N LEU A 424 47.87 23.32 -1.14
CA LEU A 424 48.73 22.57 -2.04
C LEU A 424 49.81 21.73 -1.30
N MET A 425 49.71 20.41 -1.36
CA MET A 425 50.92 19.61 -1.51
C MET A 425 51.04 19.26 -2.99
N GLN A 426 51.98 19.94 -3.63
CA GLN A 426 52.60 19.49 -4.87
C GLN A 426 53.26 18.13 -4.61
N PHE A 427 52.99 17.15 -5.45
CA PHE A 427 53.99 16.27 -6.08
C PHE A 427 53.38 15.71 -7.38
#